data_AF-A0AAN0R860-F1
#
_entry.id   AF-A0AAN0R860-F1
#
_cell.length_a   1.000
_cell.length_b   1.000
_cell.length_c   1.000
_cell.angle_alpha   90.00
_cell.angle_beta   90.00
_cell.angle_gamma   90.00
#
_symmetry.space_group_name_H-M   'P 1'
#
loop_
_entity.id
_entity.type
_entity.pdbx_description
1 polymer ?
#
loop_
_entity_poly.entity_id
_entity_poly.type
_entity_poly.pdbx_seq_one_letter_code
_entity_poly.pdbx_strand_id
1 'polypeptide(L)' 'MAIEDVTELTQVNGQTQAQRLLDEGWCILAVCVIQDGSSQYAEYHLGRAKPLDTAVGPGVLIGKTQLKG' A
#
# COMPACT_ATOMS: atom_id res chain seq x y z
N MET A 1 -11.05 -4.57 -3.26
CA MET A 1 -10.66 -3.56 -2.26
C MET A 1 -11.37 -2.28 -2.67
N ALA A 2 -12.32 -1.79 -1.86
CA ALA A 2 -12.99 -0.52 -2.12
C ALA A 2 -12.11 0.60 -1.56
N ILE A 3 -11.93 1.70 -2.30
CA ILE A 3 -11.11 2.84 -1.87
C ILE A 3 -11.68 3.49 -0.59
N GLU A 4 -12.95 3.19 -0.27
CA GLU A 4 -13.69 3.66 0.92
C GLU A 4 -13.04 3.26 2.26
N ASP A 5 -12.20 2.22 2.28
CA ASP A 5 -11.49 1.75 3.49
C ASP A 5 -10.10 2.39 3.69
N VAL A 6 -9.65 3.23 2.75
CA VAL A 6 -8.36 3.92 2.82
C VAL A 6 -8.48 5.16 3.70
N THR A 7 -7.65 5.26 4.74
CA THR A 7 -7.73 6.34 5.72
C THR A 7 -6.57 7.30 5.68
N GLU A 8 -5.46 6.89 5.07
CA GLU A 8 -4.29 7.71 4.87
C GLU A 8 -3.87 7.62 3.41
N LEU A 9 -3.51 8.76 2.82
CA LEU A 9 -3.01 8.87 1.45
C LEU A 9 -1.65 9.55 1.48
N THR A 10 -0.73 9.04 0.66
CA THR A 10 0.57 9.68 0.45
C THR A 10 1.02 9.54 -0.99
N GLN A 11 1.93 10.42 -1.40
CA GLN A 11 2.47 10.48 -2.76
C GLN A 11 3.99 10.57 -2.67
N VAL A 12 4.68 9.73 -3.42
CA VAL A 12 6.15 9.72 -3.50
C VAL A 12 6.61 9.56 -4.94
N ASN A 13 7.75 10.15 -5.29
CA ASN A 13 8.29 10.15 -6.66
C ASN A 13 9.53 9.24 -6.82
N GLY A 14 9.85 8.43 -5.80
CA GLY A 14 11.00 7.54 -5.79
C GLY A 14 10.60 6.10 -5.50
N GLN A 15 11.08 5.17 -6.33
CA GLN A 15 10.81 3.73 -6.14
C GLN A 15 11.23 3.24 -4.75
N THR A 16 12.38 3.67 -4.24
CA THR A 16 12.86 3.30 -2.90
C THR A 16 11.93 3.79 -1.79
N GLN A 17 11.32 4.97 -1.95
CA GLN A 17 10.37 5.51 -0.97
C GLN A 17 9.05 4.73 -1.03
N ALA A 18 8.57 4.43 -2.24
CA ALA A 18 7.38 3.61 -2.43
C ALA A 18 7.56 2.21 -1.83
N GLN A 19 8.72 1.58 -2.03
CA GLN A 19 9.01 0.26 -1.47
C GLN A 19 8.98 0.25 0.06
N ARG A 20 9.56 1.26 0.72
CA ARG A 20 9.51 1.37 2.19
C ARG A 20 8.07 1.45 2.71
N LEU A 21 7.22 2.22 2.04
CA LEU A 21 5.81 2.33 2.41
C LEU A 21 5.07 1.00 2.18
N LEU A 22 5.36 0.30 1.08
CA LEU A 22 4.81 -1.05 0.87
C LEU A 22 5.22 -2.02 1.99
N ASP A 23 6.48 -1.95 2.43
CA ASP A 23 6.99 -2.78 3.53
C ASP A 23 6.30 -2.44 4.87
N GLU A 24 5.87 -1.19 5.06
CA GLU A 24 5.08 -0.70 6.20
C GLU A 24 3.57 -1.03 6.10
N GLY A 25 3.16 -1.74 5.05
CA GLY A 25 1.78 -2.19 4.85
C GLY A 25 0.90 -1.21 4.07
N TRP A 26 1.48 -0.21 3.40
CA TRP A 26 0.76 0.61 2.44
C TRP A 26 0.47 -0.17 1.15
N CYS A 27 -0.53 0.29 0.40
CA CYS A 27 -0.91 -0.29 -0.90
C CYS A 27 -0.81 0.78 -2.00
N ILE A 28 -0.28 0.41 -3.16
CA ILE A 28 -0.32 1.28 -4.35
C ILE A 28 -1.76 1.37 -4.84
N LEU A 29 -2.26 2.60 -4.98
CA LEU A 29 -3.57 2.90 -5.54
C LEU A 29 -3.47 3.33 -7.00
N ALA A 30 -2.43 4.09 -7.34
CA ALA A 30 -2.13 4.51 -8.71
C ALA A 30 -0.62 4.72 -8.90
N VAL A 31 -0.15 4.51 -10.13
CA VAL A 31 1.19 4.92 -10.57
C VAL A 31 1.02 5.78 -11.81
N CYS A 32 1.54 7.00 -11.75
CA CYS A 32 1.46 7.98 -12.83
C CYS A 32 2.85 8.20 -13.39
N VAL A 33 3.03 8.08 -14.70
CA VAL A 33 4.26 8.51 -15.36
C VAL A 33 4.12 9.98 -15.69
N ILE A 34 4.92 10.83 -15.04
CA ILE A 34 4.96 12.27 -15.29
C ILE A 34 6.10 12.56 -16.26
N GLN A 35 5.79 13.35 -17.28
CA GLN A 35 6.78 13.92 -18.18
C GLN A 35 6.75 15.44 -18.00
N ASP A 36 7.85 15.99 -17.49
CA ASP A 36 8.02 17.41 -17.26
C ASP A 36 9.26 17.91 -18.01
N GLY A 37 9.03 18.49 -19.19
CA GLY A 37 10.09 18.84 -20.15
C GLY A 37 10.92 17.62 -20.57
N SER A 38 12.21 17.67 -20.29
CA SER A 38 13.15 16.55 -20.54
C SER A 38 13.21 15.53 -19.41
N SER A 39 12.53 15.78 -18.29
CA SER A 39 12.50 14.89 -17.13
C SER A 39 11.32 13.93 -17.24
N GLN A 40 11.57 12.65 -16.94
CA GLN A 40 10.53 11.63 -16.80
C GLN A 40 10.70 10.94 -15.45
N TYR A 41 9.63 10.86 -14.68
CA TYR A 41 9.63 10.17 -13.39
C TYR A 41 8.27 9.50 -13.12
N ALA A 42 8.29 8.51 -12.25
CA ALA A 42 7.08 7.85 -11.78
C ALA A 42 6.65 8.46 -10.45
N GLU A 43 5.36 8.74 -10.34
CA GLU A 43 4.69 9.17 -9.12
C GLU A 43 3.82 8.02 -8.61
N TYR A 44 4.02 7.66 -7.35
CA TYR A 44 3.32 6.58 -6.68
C TYR A 44 2.33 7.19 -5.70
N HIS A 45 1.04 6.91 -5.89
CA HIS A 45 0.00 7.27 -4.95
C HIS A 45 -0.34 6.04 -4.12
N LEU A 46 -0.08 6.12 -2.82
CA LEU A 46 -0.29 5.02 -1.89
C LEU A 46 -1.39 5.34 -0.90
N GLY A 47 -2.12 4.31 -0.51
CA GLY A 47 -3.12 4.36 0.54
C GLY A 47 -2.79 3.37 1.64
N ARG A 48 -3.07 3.75 2.89
CA ARG A 48 -3.11 2.82 4.01
C ARG A 48 -4.56 2.70 4.48
N ALA A 49 -5.05 1.47 4.51
CA ALA A 49 -6.32 1.18 5.18
C ALA A 49 -6.15 1.39 6.67
N LYS A 50 -7.25 1.73 7.36
CA LYS A 50 -7.28 1.62 8.82
C LYS A 50 -6.82 0.20 9.17
N PRO A 51 -5.94 0.03 10.17
CA PRO A 51 -5.83 -1.28 10.78
C PRO A 51 -7.25 -1.67 11.17
N LEU A 52 -7.78 -2.73 10.55
CA LEU A 52 -8.88 -3.45 11.17
C LEU A 52 -8.28 -3.88 12.50
N ASP A 53 -8.61 -3.15 13.57
CA ASP A 53 -8.43 -3.64 14.92
C ASP A 53 -8.98 -5.05 14.85
N THR A 54 -8.07 -6.02 14.90
CA THR A 54 -8.42 -7.41 14.88
C THR A 54 -9.31 -7.58 16.11
N ALA A 55 -10.62 -7.50 15.91
CA ALA A 55 -11.58 -7.95 16.87
C ALA A 55 -11.28 -9.44 16.97
N VAL A 56 -10.41 -9.78 17.92
CA VAL A 56 -10.25 -11.12 18.45
C VAL A 56 -11.57 -11.42 19.16
N GLY A 57 -12.62 -11.63 18.37
CA GLY A 57 -13.78 -12.39 18.78
C GLY A 57 -13.36 -13.86 18.80
N PRO A 58 -13.81 -14.66 19.76
CA PRO A 58 -13.46 -16.07 19.85
C PRO A 58 -14.06 -16.80 18.64
N GLY A 59 -13.26 -17.06 17.61
CA GLY A 59 -13.71 -17.88 16.48
C GLY A 59 -13.03 -17.73 15.11
N VAL A 60 -12.11 -16.78 14.89
CA VAL A 60 -11.49 -16.62 13.56
C VAL A 60 -10.06 -17.16 13.53
N LEU A 61 -9.91 -18.33 12.91
CA LEU A 61 -8.62 -18.93 12.56
C LEU A 61 -7.98 -18.14 11.40
N ILE A 62 -6.88 -17.43 11.65
CA ILE A 62 -6.02 -16.90 10.60
C ILE A 62 -5.19 -18.06 10.03
N GLY A 63 -5.70 -18.70 8.99
CA GLY A 63 -4.89 -19.56 8.13
C GLY A 63 -4.00 -18.69 7.25
N LYS A 64 -2.77 -18.42 7.67
CA LYS A 64 -1.68 -18.09 6.75
C LYS A 64 -0.78 -19.31 6.65
N THR A 65 -1.06 -20.10 5.62
CA THR A 65 -0.23 -21.20 5.13
C THR A 65 1.23 -20.75 5.07
N GLN A 66 2.08 -21.43 5.83
CA GLN A 66 3.53 -21.40 5.61
C GLN A 66 3.81 -21.91 4.20
N LEU A 67 4.28 -21.03 3.31
CA LEU A 67 4.99 -21.44 2.11
C LEU A 67 6.33 -22.04 2.57
N LYS A 68 6.38 -23.37 2.65
CA LYS A 68 7.61 -24.14 2.83
C LYS A 68 8.18 -24.42 1.44
N GLY A 69 9.47 -24.11 1.25
CA GLY A 69 10.26 -24.48 0.07
C GLY A 69 10.53 -25.97 -0.04
#